data_AF-A0A662MHQ5-F1
#
_entry.id   AF-A0A662MHQ5-F1
#
_cell.length_a   1.000
_cell.length_b   1.000
_cell.length_c   1.000
_cell.angle_alpha   90.00
_cell.angle_beta   90.00
_cell.angle_gamma   90.00
#
_symmetry.space_group_name_H-M   'P 1'
#
loop_
_entity.id
_entity.type
_entity.pdbx_description
1 polymer ?
#
loop_
_entity_poly.entity_id
_entity_poly.type
_entity_poly.pdbx_seq_one_letter_code
_entity_poly.pdbx_strand_id
1 'polypeptide(L)'
;MMDIMVTIPANPSYPTLSISHAASIILYELHLATLSGRPWRVPRKITGYEKEALIRQFSELADVLPINPARKGSAKVHFRRIIARASPTSWEFFSLMGVFSEALRLIKEKGR
;
A
#
# COMPACT_ATOMS: atom_id res chain seq x y z
N MET A 1 2.38 -9.65 -8.06
CA MET A 1 2.54 -8.24 -7.63
C MET A 1 3.57 -8.21 -6.51
N MET A 2 4.54 -7.31 -6.55
CA MET A 2 5.63 -7.21 -5.56
C MET A 2 5.30 -6.09 -4.57
N ASP A 3 5.36 -6.35 -3.26
CA ASP A 3 5.07 -5.34 -2.23
C ASP A 3 6.33 -4.64 -1.69
N ILE A 4 7.51 -5.27 -1.77
CA ILE A 4 8.79 -4.73 -1.28
C ILE A 4 9.90 -5.05 -2.28
N MET A 5 10.75 -4.06 -2.56
CA MET A 5 11.98 -4.22 -3.34
C MET A 5 13.17 -3.81 -2.47
N VAL A 6 14.18 -4.67 -2.37
CA VAL A 6 15.36 -4.47 -1.52
C VAL A 6 16.61 -4.58 -2.37
N THR A 7 17.57 -3.67 -2.16
CA THR A 7 18.86 -3.65 -2.84
C THR A 7 19.97 -3.85 -1.82
N ILE A 8 20.78 -4.90 -1.99
CA ILE A 8 21.98 -5.11 -1.18
C ILE A 8 23.13 -4.30 -1.81
N PRO A 9 23.75 -3.35 -1.09
CA PRO A 9 24.91 -2.64 -1.61
C PRO A 9 26.07 -3.62 -1.82
N ALA A 10 26.54 -3.71 -3.06
CA ALA A 10 27.66 -4.56 -3.48
C ALA A 10 28.71 -3.70 -4.21
N ASN A 11 29.84 -4.31 -4.60
CA ASN A 11 30.88 -3.60 -5.34
C ASN A 11 30.30 -3.03 -6.66
N PRO A 12 30.43 -1.72 -6.95
CA PRO A 12 29.88 -1.13 -8.16
C PRO A 12 30.41 -1.74 -9.47
N SER A 13 31.66 -2.23 -9.46
CA SER A 13 32.30 -2.86 -10.63
C SER A 13 31.92 -4.34 -10.76
N TYR A 14 31.37 -4.96 -9.71
CA TYR A 14 30.91 -6.35 -9.71
C TYR A 14 29.76 -6.53 -8.70
N PRO A 15 28.54 -6.07 -9.04
CA PRO A 15 27.44 -5.97 -8.08
C PRO A 15 26.66 -7.29 -7.91
N THR A 16 27.11 -8.38 -8.53
CA THR A 16 26.43 -9.68 -8.47
C THR A 16 26.87 -10.47 -7.25
N LEU A 17 25.89 -10.94 -6.48
CA LEU A 17 26.10 -11.83 -5.33
C LEU A 17 25.57 -13.23 -5.65
N SER A 18 26.22 -14.24 -5.07
CA SER A 18 25.63 -15.58 -4.99
C SER A 18 24.29 -15.51 -4.25
N ILE A 19 23.33 -16.34 -4.66
CA ILE A 19 22.04 -16.45 -3.98
C ILE A 19 22.19 -16.82 -2.50
N SER A 20 23.19 -17.66 -2.16
CA SER A 20 23.48 -18.03 -0.77
C SER A 20 23.94 -16.82 0.05
N HIS A 21 24.87 -16.02 -0.48
CA HIS A 21 25.35 -14.81 0.19
C HIS A 21 24.25 -13.74 0.32
N ALA A 22 23.47 -13.51 -0.74
CA ALA A 22 22.35 -12.59 -0.69
C ALA A 22 21.33 -13.00 0.37
N ALA A 23 20.98 -14.29 0.44
CA ALA A 23 20.09 -14.82 1.47
C ALA A 23 20.68 -14.68 2.88
N SER A 24 21.96 -15.03 3.08
CA SER A 24 22.65 -14.90 4.37
C SER A 24 22.65 -13.46 4.89
N ILE A 25 22.92 -12.49 4.03
CA ILE A 25 22.90 -11.06 4.39
C ILE A 25 21.50 -10.64 4.86
N ILE A 26 20.46 -10.97 4.09
CA ILE A 26 19.08 -10.62 4.45
C ILE A 26 18.66 -11.27 5.77
N LEU A 27 18.98 -12.55 5.97
CA LEU A 27 18.64 -13.26 7.21
C LEU A 27 19.40 -12.72 8.42
N TYR A 28 20.66 -12.34 8.25
CA TYR A 28 21.47 -11.72 9.31
C TYR A 28 20.90 -10.37 9.75
N GLU A 29 20.56 -9.50 8.81
CA GLU A 29 19.94 -8.20 9.10
C GLU A 29 18.58 -8.34 9.80
N LEU A 30 17.76 -9.31 9.37
CA LEU A 30 16.50 -9.63 10.05
C LEU A 30 16.75 -10.12 11.49
N HIS A 31 17.75 -10.96 11.71
CA HIS A 31 18.11 -11.43 13.04
C HIS A 31 18.59 -10.28 13.95
N LEU A 32 19.47 -9.40 13.45
CA LEU A 32 19.90 -8.22 14.20
C LEU A 32 18.72 -7.31 14.57
N ALA A 33 17.76 -7.14 13.66
CA ALA A 33 16.55 -6.38 13.93
C ALA A 33 15.75 -6.97 15.12
N THR A 34 15.70 -8.30 15.25
CA THR A 34 15.06 -8.96 16.41
C THR A 34 15.80 -8.79 17.73
N LEU A 35 17.15 -8.73 17.69
CA LEU A 35 17.99 -8.58 18.89
C LEU A 35 18.00 -7.15 19.45
N SER A 36 17.70 -6.15 18.62
CA SER A 36 17.80 -4.72 18.99
C SER A 36 16.83 -4.27 20.09
N GLY A 37 15.96 -5.15 20.61
CA GLY A 37 15.14 -4.92 21.82
C GLY A 37 14.08 -3.82 21.70
N ARG A 38 13.98 -3.15 20.55
CA ARG A 38 12.90 -2.19 20.29
C ARG A 38 11.62 -3.01 20.10
N PRO A 39 10.56 -2.80 20.90
CA PRO A 39 9.27 -3.37 20.57
C PRO A 39 8.90 -2.80 19.20
N TRP A 40 8.95 -3.65 18.18
CA TRP A 40 8.53 -3.33 16.83
C TRP A 40 7.01 -3.17 16.88
N ARG A 41 6.54 -2.04 17.42
CA ARG A 41 5.15 -1.58 17.32
C ARG A 41 4.94 -1.13 15.88
N VAL A 42 5.16 -2.04 14.93
CA VAL A 42 4.80 -1.74 13.55
C VAL A 42 3.30 -1.82 13.47
N PRO A 43 2.65 -0.69 13.14
CA PRO A 43 1.23 -0.69 12.95
C PRO A 43 0.89 -1.76 11.91
N ARG A 44 -0.11 -2.60 12.24
CA ARG A 44 -0.58 -3.68 11.38
C ARG A 44 -0.80 -3.12 9.98
N LYS A 45 -0.02 -3.59 9.01
CA LYS A 45 -0.24 -3.28 7.60
C LYS A 45 -1.51 -3.95 7.13
N ILE A 46 -2.20 -3.32 6.19
CA ILE A 46 -3.41 -3.89 5.61
C ILE A 46 -3.06 -5.13 4.78
N THR A 47 -3.95 -6.12 4.83
CA THR A 47 -3.89 -7.32 4.00
C THR A 47 -4.11 -6.97 2.53
N GLY A 48 -3.75 -7.88 1.62
CA GLY A 48 -4.07 -7.73 0.19
C GLY A 48 -5.57 -7.59 -0.08
N TYR A 49 -6.41 -8.24 0.75
CA TYR A 49 -7.86 -8.12 0.66
C TYR A 49 -8.36 -6.72 1.06
N GLU A 50 -7.90 -6.19 2.20
CA GLU A 50 -8.23 -4.83 2.65
C GLU A 50 -7.74 -3.76 1.66
N LYS A 51 -6.54 -3.97 1.09
CA LYS A 51 -5.99 -3.12 0.02
C LYS A 51 -6.90 -3.05 -1.19
N GLU A 52 -7.34 -4.19 -1.70
CA GLU A 52 -8.26 -4.24 -2.84
C GLU A 52 -9.65 -3.69 -2.47
N ALA A 53 -10.12 -3.89 -1.24
CA ALA A 53 -11.37 -3.28 -0.77
C ALA A 53 -11.31 -1.75 -0.78
N LEU A 54 -10.21 -1.16 -0.29
CA LEU A 54 -10.00 0.29 -0.32
C LEU A 54 -9.97 0.85 -1.74
N ILE A 55 -9.29 0.16 -2.66
CA ILE A 55 -9.21 0.55 -4.08
C ILE A 55 -10.60 0.49 -4.73
N ARG A 56 -11.37 -0.58 -4.48
CA ARG A 56 -12.74 -0.71 -4.99
C ARG A 56 -13.64 0.40 -4.48
N GLN A 57 -13.59 0.69 -3.19
CA GLN A 57 -14.45 1.71 -2.60
C GLN A 57 -14.13 3.12 -3.11
N PHE A 58 -12.84 3.44 -3.30
CA PHE A 58 -12.46 4.68 -3.99
C PHE A 58 -12.96 4.72 -5.44
N SER A 59 -12.92 3.59 -6.15
CA SER A 59 -13.42 3.50 -7.52
C SER A 59 -14.93 3.79 -7.59
N GLU A 60 -15.72 3.22 -6.67
CA GLU A 60 -17.15 3.48 -6.57
C GLU A 60 -17.46 4.95 -6.28
N LEU A 61 -16.71 5.56 -5.34
CA LEU A 61 -16.82 6.99 -5.06
C LEU A 61 -16.50 7.83 -6.29
N ALA A 62 -15.44 7.50 -7.03
CA ALA A 62 -15.08 8.21 -8.24
C ALA A 62 -16.15 8.10 -9.35
N ASP A 63 -16.86 6.97 -9.42
CA ASP A 63 -17.90 6.75 -10.43
C ASP A 63 -19.14 7.62 -10.21
N VAL A 64 -19.53 7.84 -8.95
CA VAL A 64 -20.71 8.68 -8.63
C VAL A 64 -20.45 10.18 -8.74
N LEU A 65 -19.19 10.62 -8.69
CA LEU A 65 -18.86 12.04 -8.77
C LEU A 65 -19.11 12.60 -10.18
N PRO A 66 -19.62 13.83 -10.32
CA PRO A 66 -19.88 14.47 -11.61
C PRO A 66 -18.59 15.06 -12.23
N ILE A 67 -17.55 14.25 -12.36
CA ILE A 67 -16.27 14.60 -13.00
C ILE A 67 -16.12 13.92 -14.36
N ASN A 68 -15.28 14.45 -15.25
CA ASN A 68 -15.16 13.89 -16.59
C ASN A 68 -14.57 12.45 -16.58
N PRO A 69 -14.90 11.59 -17.55
CA PRO A 69 -14.47 10.18 -17.57
C PRO A 69 -12.94 10.00 -17.59
N ALA A 70 -12.22 10.85 -18.32
CA ALA A 70 -10.76 10.78 -18.42
C ALA A 70 -10.06 11.04 -17.07
N ARG A 71 -10.54 12.02 -16.29
CA ARG A 71 -10.02 12.29 -14.94
C ARG A 71 -10.43 11.19 -13.97
N LYS A 72 -11.64 10.62 -14.08
CA LYS A 72 -12.04 9.44 -13.28
C LYS A 72 -11.07 8.27 -13.49
N GLY A 73 -10.83 7.90 -14.75
CA GLY A 73 -9.92 6.81 -15.10
C GLY A 73 -8.51 7.04 -14.56
N SER A 74 -7.98 8.25 -14.77
CA SER A 74 -6.64 8.62 -14.28
C SER A 74 -6.54 8.58 -12.76
N ALA A 75 -7.54 9.12 -12.05
CA ALA A 75 -7.59 9.12 -10.59
C ALA A 75 -7.60 7.69 -10.01
N LYS A 76 -8.41 6.78 -10.58
CA LYS A 76 -8.44 5.36 -10.17
C LYS A 76 -7.08 4.69 -10.32
N VAL A 77 -6.42 4.90 -11.47
CA VAL A 77 -5.08 4.34 -11.73
C VAL A 77 -4.05 4.91 -10.76
N HIS A 78 -4.04 6.23 -10.56
CA HIS A 78 -3.11 6.87 -9.63
C HIS A 78 -3.33 6.40 -8.20
N PHE A 79 -4.59 6.32 -7.74
CA PHE A 79 -4.92 5.83 -6.41
C PHE A 79 -4.43 4.39 -6.19
N ARG A 80 -4.71 3.48 -7.13
CA ARG A 80 -4.21 2.09 -7.07
C ARG A 80 -2.68 2.05 -6.94
N ARG A 81 -1.95 2.85 -7.73
CA ARG A 81 -0.48 2.91 -7.69
C ARG A 81 0.05 3.52 -6.38
N ILE A 82 -0.63 4.53 -5.82
CA ILE A 82 -0.27 5.13 -4.53
C ILE A 82 -0.42 4.09 -3.42
N ILE A 83 -1.61 3.49 -3.30
CA ILE A 83 -1.90 2.48 -2.28
C ILE A 83 -1.00 1.24 -2.43
N ALA A 84 -0.63 0.88 -3.67
CA ALA A 84 0.30 -0.21 -3.93
C ALA A 84 1.67 -0.01 -3.26
N ARG A 85 2.16 1.23 -3.22
CA ARG A 85 3.49 1.59 -2.72
C ARG A 85 3.50 2.10 -1.29
N ALA A 86 2.44 2.78 -0.88
CA ALA A 86 2.32 3.36 0.46
C ALA A 86 2.26 2.30 1.57
N SER A 87 1.79 1.08 1.24
CA SER A 87 1.64 -0.02 2.21
C SER A 87 0.90 0.43 3.49
N PRO A 88 -0.36 0.91 3.37
CA PRO A 88 -1.06 1.57 4.46
C PRO A 88 -1.19 0.70 5.70
N THR A 89 -1.25 1.38 6.83
CA THR A 89 -1.64 0.79 8.10
C THR A 89 -3.14 0.55 8.14
N SER A 90 -3.54 -0.31 9.06
CA SER A 90 -4.94 -0.61 9.28
C SER A 90 -5.74 0.60 9.78
N TRP A 91 -5.09 1.49 10.54
CA TRP A 91 -5.73 2.70 11.02
C TRP A 91 -6.02 3.68 9.86
N GLU A 92 -5.06 3.87 8.96
CA GLU A 92 -5.27 4.65 7.74
C GLU A 92 -6.35 4.04 6.85
N PHE A 93 -6.39 2.71 6.73
CA PHE A 93 -7.46 2.01 6.01
C PHE A 93 -8.84 2.33 6.60
N PHE A 94 -9.06 2.15 7.89
CA PHE A 94 -10.37 2.43 8.51
C PHE A 94 -10.75 3.90 8.40
N SER A 95 -9.79 4.82 8.55
CA SER A 95 -10.02 6.24 8.36
C SER A 95 -10.49 6.57 6.94
N LEU A 96 -9.76 6.09 5.93
CA LEU A 96 -10.11 6.33 4.52
C LEU A 96 -11.43 5.66 4.13
N MET A 97 -11.66 4.43 4.56
CA MET A 97 -12.91 3.71 4.32
C MET A 97 -14.11 4.47 4.92
N GLY A 98 -13.97 4.97 6.15
CA GLY A 98 -15.00 5.78 6.80
C GLY A 98 -15.35 7.03 5.99
N VAL A 99 -14.33 7.79 5.56
CA VAL A 99 -14.52 8.99 4.73
C VAL A 99 -15.21 8.65 3.40
N PHE A 100 -14.79 7.59 2.71
CA PHE A 100 -15.38 7.21 1.44
C PHE A 100 -16.82 6.70 1.58
N SER A 101 -17.10 5.90 2.62
CA SER A 101 -18.45 5.43 2.95
C SER A 101 -19.39 6.60 3.19
N GLU A 102 -18.97 7.58 3.99
CA GLU A 102 -19.78 8.74 4.33
C GLU A 102 -20.03 9.65 3.11
N ALA A 103 -18.99 9.89 2.30
CA ALA A 103 -19.13 10.64 1.06
C ALA A 103 -20.12 9.96 0.08
N LEU A 104 -20.01 8.63 -0.09
CA LEU A 104 -20.94 7.85 -0.90
C LEU A 104 -22.38 7.94 -0.38
N ARG A 105 -22.57 7.88 0.95
CA ARG A 105 -23.88 8.00 1.60
C ARG A 105 -24.52 9.36 1.30
N LEU A 106 -23.78 10.45 1.52
CA LEU A 106 -24.27 11.82 1.29
C LEU A 106 -24.64 12.08 -0.17
N ILE A 107 -23.87 11.53 -1.13
CA ILE A 107 -24.18 11.66 -2.55
C ILE A 107 -25.45 10.89 -2.91
N LYS A 108 -25.62 9.67 -2.38
CA LYS A 108 -26.84 8.87 -2.60
C LYS A 108 -28.09 9.51 -1.99
N GLU A 109 -27.95 10.14 -0.82
CA GLU A 109 -29.06 10.83 -0.14
C GLU A 109 -29.50 12.09 -0.86
N LYS A 110 -28.57 12.87 -1.43
CA LYS A 110 -28.89 14.04 -2.27
C LYS A 110 -29.48 13.69 -3.65
N GLY A 111 -29.38 12.43 -4.06
CA GLY A 111 -29.94 11.91 -5.31
C GLY A 111 -31.37 11.36 -5.17
N ARG A 112 -31.94 11.37 -3.96
CA ARG A 112 -33.37 11.13 -3.69
C ARG A 112 -34.09 12.46 -3.52
#